data_AF-A0A8H9F997-F1
#
_entry.id   AF-A0A8H9F997-F1
#
_cell.length_a   1.000
_cell.length_b   1.000
_cell.length_c   1.000
_cell.angle_alpha   90.00
_cell.angle_beta   90.00
_cell.angle_gamma   90.00
#
_symmetry.space_group_name_H-M   'P 1'
#
loop_
_entity.id
_entity.type
_entity.pdbx_description
1 polymer ?
#
loop_
_entity_poly.entity_id
_entity_poly.type
_entity_poly.pdbx_seq_one_letter_code
_entity_poly.pdbx_strand_id
1 'polypeptide(L)'
;MKNKLLLSLAAATVLAVGSDAIINTTVNEPQVLAVKTKKHHKKRQAAKYRPRLLKKHPTCIIGQSSLPDAQSLINTSKLPKGTHYSWKKKPEINQPASYSSGNAKIKVTYPDHSVDVVPVTFKLYGKNEIVMPVDYKADDVDQADRTNQATATLRKATEDGMEFNVFIPESPADDHEKVDYYHLTNDQKKRLNEFAVDLINEARAALGTSSVDTDDEVLVAADRVASEYNHDHYAYSQKHDVPGLHRALDQYDSWAEDMDCQYDKPKNMTDMKEFVYNSIMAYIFNNISWEWHHAASIIGTNDVNLSRLAISYTKASDGLYVTHFIFLP
;
A
#
# COMPACT_ATOMS: atom_id res chain seq x y z
N MET A 1 -32.90 -22.50 27.06
CA MET A 1 -34.00 -21.97 26.23
C MET A 1 -34.70 -20.85 26.99
N LYS A 2 -34.80 -19.67 26.36
CA LYS A 2 -35.96 -18.73 26.32
C LYS A 2 -36.50 -18.24 27.69
N ASN A 3 -36.86 -16.98 27.94
CA ASN A 3 -37.05 -15.76 27.15
C ASN A 3 -37.38 -14.63 28.16
N LYS A 4 -37.02 -13.38 27.81
CA LYS A 4 -37.74 -12.07 27.94
C LYS A 4 -38.61 -11.77 29.19
N LEU A 5 -38.33 -10.69 29.94
CA LEU A 5 -38.72 -9.27 29.74
C LEU A 5 -40.12 -8.91 30.28
N LEU A 6 -40.25 -7.84 31.07
CA LEU A 6 -41.35 -6.82 31.15
C LEU A 6 -41.17 -6.03 32.47
N LEU A 7 -40.85 -4.73 32.51
CA LEU A 7 -41.54 -3.48 32.10
C LEU A 7 -42.72 -3.05 33.01
N SER A 8 -42.52 -1.95 33.76
CA SER A 8 -43.49 -0.90 34.14
C SER A 8 -42.67 0.24 34.79
N LEU A 9 -42.66 1.51 34.35
CA LEU A 9 -43.68 2.56 34.24
C LEU A 9 -44.46 2.83 35.53
N ALA A 10 -44.12 3.93 36.22
CA ALA A 10 -44.94 4.54 37.26
C ALA A 10 -45.26 5.99 36.85
N ALA A 11 -46.56 6.29 36.92
CA ALA A 11 -47.21 7.53 36.52
C ALA A 11 -47.10 8.63 37.60
N ALA A 12 -47.17 9.89 37.17
CA ALA A 12 -47.61 10.99 38.02
C ALA A 12 -48.78 11.70 37.34
N THR A 13 -49.90 11.69 38.06
CA THR A 13 -51.22 12.19 37.70
C THR A 13 -51.22 13.72 37.60
N VAL A 14 -51.77 14.27 36.51
CA VAL A 14 -52.12 15.69 36.39
C VAL A 14 -53.64 15.81 36.37
N LEU A 15 -54.19 16.52 37.34
CA LEU A 15 -55.57 17.04 37.32
C LEU A 15 -55.53 18.45 36.70
N ALA A 16 -56.24 18.66 35.59
CA ALA A 16 -56.62 19.98 35.08
C ALA A 16 -57.65 20.62 36.05
N VAL A 17 -57.82 21.95 36.18
CA VAL A 17 -58.22 22.96 35.18
C VAL A 17 -57.87 24.38 35.69
N GLY A 18 -57.49 25.32 34.79
CA GLY A 18 -57.87 26.74 34.94
C GLY A 18 -56.77 27.83 34.82
N SER A 19 -56.58 28.33 33.59
CA SER A 19 -56.36 29.73 33.18
C SER A 19 -55.07 30.52 33.50
N ASP A 20 -54.32 30.77 32.42
CA ASP A 20 -53.49 31.93 32.04
C ASP A 20 -53.09 32.98 33.08
N ALA A 21 -51.77 33.21 33.24
CA ALA A 21 -51.12 34.50 33.02
C ALA A 21 -49.60 34.44 33.25
N ILE A 22 -48.91 35.35 32.56
CA ILE A 22 -47.49 35.39 32.22
C ILE A 22 -46.70 36.27 33.24
N ILE A 23 -45.37 36.08 33.26
CA ILE A 23 -44.28 37.07 33.52
C ILE A 23 -43.63 37.07 34.92
N ASN A 24 -42.42 36.48 34.92
CA ASN A 24 -41.12 37.01 35.38
C ASN A 24 -41.04 37.69 36.76
N THR A 25 -40.47 36.99 37.73
CA THR A 25 -40.01 37.57 39.00
C THR A 25 -38.54 37.22 39.27
N THR A 26 -37.70 38.24 39.22
CA THR A 26 -36.38 38.27 39.86
C THR A 26 -36.55 38.33 41.39
N VAL A 27 -35.87 37.46 42.14
CA VAL A 27 -35.65 37.61 43.58
C VAL A 27 -34.18 37.31 43.92
N ASN A 28 -33.55 38.26 44.62
CA ASN A 28 -32.20 38.21 45.16
C ASN A 28 -32.04 37.10 46.22
N GLU A 29 -30.93 36.36 46.15
CA GLU A 29 -30.43 35.51 47.26
C GLU A 29 -29.25 36.17 48.00
N PRO A 30 -29.06 35.87 49.30
CA PRO A 30 -28.13 36.57 50.18
C PRO A 30 -26.68 36.10 50.03
N GLN A 31 -25.74 37.04 50.22
CA GLN A 31 -24.30 36.82 50.08
C GLN A 31 -23.73 35.98 51.23
N VAL A 32 -23.13 34.83 50.87
CA VAL A 32 -22.22 34.07 51.75
C VAL A 32 -20.79 34.52 51.44
N LEU A 33 -20.10 35.03 52.47
CA LEU A 33 -18.70 35.45 52.45
C LEU A 33 -17.77 34.33 51.93
N ALA A 34 -17.12 34.60 50.80
CA ALA A 34 -16.13 33.72 50.19
C ALA A 34 -14.84 33.64 51.04
N VAL A 35 -14.57 32.47 51.62
CA VAL A 35 -13.22 32.10 52.06
C VAL A 35 -12.37 31.86 50.80
N LYS A 36 -11.54 32.84 50.43
CA LYS A 36 -10.55 32.70 49.36
C LYS A 36 -9.49 31.67 49.75
N THR A 37 -9.69 30.40 49.41
CA THR A 37 -8.56 29.47 49.28
C THR A 37 -7.82 29.85 47.99
N LYS A 38 -6.66 30.50 48.12
CA LYS A 38 -5.71 30.61 47.01
C LYS A 38 -5.19 29.20 46.71
N LYS A 39 -5.90 28.44 45.87
CA LYS A 39 -5.31 27.30 45.16
C LYS A 39 -4.20 27.88 44.29
N HIS A 40 -2.96 27.83 44.75
CA HIS A 40 -1.81 27.88 43.86
C HIS A 40 -1.93 26.66 42.95
N HIS A 41 -2.65 26.80 41.83
CA HIS A 41 -2.54 25.87 40.73
C HIS A 41 -1.11 26.00 40.20
N LYS A 42 -0.22 25.16 40.73
CA LYS A 42 1.10 24.91 40.17
C LYS A 42 0.87 24.69 38.67
N LYS A 43 1.35 25.62 37.82
CA LYS A 43 1.12 25.52 36.37
C LYS A 43 1.69 24.17 35.92
N ARG A 44 0.83 23.33 35.34
CA ARG A 44 1.20 21.99 34.86
C ARG A 44 2.31 22.09 33.83
N GLN A 45 3.26 21.17 33.85
CA GLN A 45 4.38 21.14 32.92
C GLN A 45 3.90 20.97 31.47
N ALA A 46 2.85 20.19 31.21
CA ALA A 46 2.20 20.10 29.90
C ALA A 46 1.64 21.44 29.36
N ALA A 47 1.33 22.41 30.24
CA ALA A 47 0.91 23.75 29.82
C ALA A 47 2.10 24.68 29.48
N LYS A 48 3.32 24.31 29.89
CA LYS A 48 4.55 25.09 29.71
C LYS A 48 5.41 24.56 28.56
N TYR A 49 5.52 23.24 28.43
CA TYR A 49 6.37 22.58 27.44
C TYR A 49 5.54 22.16 26.23
N ARG A 50 6.23 21.93 25.10
CA ARG A 50 5.64 21.36 23.89
C ARG A 50 6.61 20.32 23.32
N PRO A 51 6.39 19.02 23.59
CA PRO A 51 7.21 17.97 23.01
C PRO A 51 6.96 17.92 21.51
N ARG A 52 8.02 17.70 20.73
CA ARG A 52 7.94 17.63 19.27
C ARG A 52 8.78 16.46 18.78
N LEU A 53 8.33 15.87 17.67
CA LEU A 53 9.15 14.94 16.92
C LEU A 53 10.41 15.62 16.42
N LEU A 54 11.49 14.86 16.38
CA LEU A 54 12.67 15.23 15.61
C LEU A 54 12.30 15.32 14.12
N LYS A 55 13.01 16.17 13.35
CA LYS A 55 12.68 16.43 11.93
C LYS A 55 12.76 15.19 11.02
N LYS A 56 13.39 14.10 11.47
CA LYS A 56 13.49 12.86 10.69
C LYS A 56 12.21 12.04 10.91
N HIS A 57 11.55 11.65 9.82
CA HIS A 57 10.44 10.71 9.88
C HIS A 57 10.93 9.36 10.41
N PRO A 58 10.28 8.80 11.44
CA PRO A 58 10.65 7.47 11.91
C PRO A 58 10.25 6.41 10.88
N THR A 59 11.08 5.38 10.82
CA THR A 59 10.94 4.22 9.93
C THR A 59 10.62 2.98 10.77
N CYS A 60 9.79 2.09 10.25
CA CYS A 60 9.49 0.79 10.85
C CYS A 60 9.60 -0.30 9.77
N ILE A 61 10.29 -1.40 10.07
CA ILE A 61 10.42 -2.55 9.17
C ILE A 61 9.49 -3.65 9.66
N ILE A 62 8.65 -4.18 8.78
CA ILE A 62 7.72 -5.29 9.03
C ILE A 62 8.53 -6.55 9.34
N GLY A 63 8.09 -7.33 10.33
CA GLY A 63 8.83 -8.50 10.79
C GLY A 63 9.99 -8.20 11.75
N GLN A 64 10.43 -6.94 11.89
CA GLN A 64 11.29 -6.55 13.02
C GLN A 64 10.46 -6.39 14.30
N SER A 65 10.90 -7.07 15.37
CA SER A 65 10.14 -7.19 16.62
C SER A 65 10.20 -5.96 17.53
N SER A 66 10.95 -4.92 17.17
CA SER A 66 11.12 -3.73 18.02
C SER A 66 10.86 -2.42 17.28
N LEU A 67 9.84 -1.70 17.73
CA LEU A 67 9.67 -0.27 17.41
C LEU A 67 10.86 0.53 17.98
N PRO A 68 11.25 1.66 17.35
CA PRO A 68 12.19 2.57 17.96
C PRO A 68 11.70 3.02 19.34
N ASP A 69 12.66 3.28 20.22
CA ASP A 69 12.36 3.81 21.55
C ASP A 69 11.59 5.14 21.44
N ALA A 70 10.50 5.28 22.19
CA ALA A 70 9.66 6.48 22.12
C ALA A 70 10.45 7.74 22.51
N GLN A 71 11.44 7.60 23.40
CA GLN A 71 12.29 8.70 23.81
C GLN A 71 13.21 9.20 22.68
N SER A 72 13.71 8.29 21.82
CA SER A 72 14.64 8.66 20.73
C SER A 72 13.97 9.50 19.64
N LEU A 73 12.64 9.55 19.61
CA LEU A 73 11.85 10.29 18.62
C LEU A 73 11.50 11.72 19.05
N ILE A 74 11.65 12.05 20.33
CA ILE A 74 11.23 13.33 20.90
C ILE A 74 12.44 14.23 21.19
N ASN A 75 12.23 15.54 21.12
CA ASN A 75 13.21 16.57 21.47
C ASN A 75 13.49 16.68 22.99
N THR A 76 14.00 15.60 23.60
CA THR A 76 14.19 15.45 25.05
C THR A 76 15.00 16.57 25.72
N SER A 77 15.98 17.14 25.01
CA SER A 77 16.84 18.22 25.52
C SER A 77 16.10 19.51 25.90
N LYS A 78 14.86 19.69 25.44
CA LYS A 78 14.02 20.85 25.75
C LYS A 78 12.97 20.57 26.84
N LEU A 79 12.98 19.38 27.42
CA LEU A 79 11.98 18.93 28.39
C LEU A 79 12.61 18.77 29.79
N PRO A 80 11.81 18.84 30.87
CA PRO A 80 12.30 18.64 32.24
C PRO A 80 13.02 17.30 32.44
N LYS A 81 14.02 17.27 33.32
CA LYS A 81 14.59 16.01 33.81
C LYS A 81 13.50 15.19 34.52
N GLY A 82 13.49 13.88 34.30
CA GLY A 82 12.46 12.97 34.82
C GLY A 82 11.21 12.87 33.94
N THR A 83 11.20 13.45 32.75
CA THR A 83 10.15 13.18 31.75
C THR A 83 10.30 11.76 31.21
N HIS A 84 9.20 11.00 31.19
CA HIS A 84 9.12 9.63 30.67
C HIS A 84 8.34 9.58 29.34
N TYR A 85 8.72 8.64 28.48
CA TYR A 85 8.17 8.49 27.13
C TYR A 85 7.71 7.06 26.93
N SER A 86 6.50 6.87 26.39
CA SER A 86 5.99 5.54 26.06
C SER A 86 5.03 5.56 24.88
N TRP A 87 4.85 4.41 24.23
CA TRP A 87 3.86 4.25 23.18
C TRP A 87 2.44 4.26 23.77
N LYS A 88 1.64 5.26 23.41
CA LYS A 88 0.18 5.30 23.69
C LYS A 88 -0.60 4.44 22.69
N LYS A 89 -0.20 4.52 21.42
CA LYS A 89 -0.70 3.69 20.32
C LYS A 89 0.51 3.31 19.46
N LYS A 90 0.75 2.00 19.28
CA LYS A 90 1.77 1.48 18.37
C LYS A 90 1.26 1.57 16.91
N PRO A 91 2.15 1.64 15.91
CA PRO A 91 1.73 1.47 14.51
C PRO A 91 0.95 0.15 14.36
N GLU A 92 -0.20 0.21 13.70
CA GLU A 92 -0.91 -1.00 13.27
C GLU A 92 -0.21 -1.52 12.02
N ILE A 93 0.16 -2.81 12.01
CA ILE A 93 0.97 -3.46 10.97
C ILE A 93 0.20 -4.55 10.21
N ASN A 94 -1.14 -4.58 10.33
CA ASN A 94 -1.98 -5.70 9.87
C ASN A 94 -3.14 -5.26 8.95
N GLN A 95 -3.08 -4.09 8.30
CA GLN A 95 -4.19 -3.61 7.45
C GLN A 95 -3.70 -3.23 6.04
N PRO A 96 -4.23 -3.88 4.97
CA PRO A 96 -3.96 -3.60 3.55
C PRO A 96 -3.87 -2.12 3.19
N ALA A 97 -4.92 -1.36 3.52
CA ALA A 97 -5.01 0.05 3.15
C ALA A 97 -4.08 1.00 3.94
N SER A 98 -3.20 0.49 4.82
CA SER A 98 -2.34 1.30 5.70
C SER A 98 -0.83 1.06 5.54
N TYR A 99 -0.41 0.22 4.60
CA TYR A 99 0.96 -0.29 4.57
C TYR A 99 2.04 0.70 4.12
N SER A 100 1.72 1.93 3.72
CA SER A 100 2.72 2.96 3.44
C SER A 100 2.89 3.98 4.56
N SER A 101 1.89 4.14 5.45
CA SER A 101 2.01 5.00 6.63
C SER A 101 1.06 4.65 7.78
N GLY A 102 1.60 4.61 9.00
CA GLY A 102 0.86 4.27 10.22
C GLY A 102 0.62 5.45 11.15
N ASN A 103 -0.55 5.46 11.82
CA ASN A 103 -0.91 6.45 12.85
C ASN A 103 -0.56 5.94 14.26
N ALA A 104 0.61 6.33 14.76
CA ALA A 104 1.07 6.01 16.11
C ALA A 104 1.01 7.24 17.04
N LYS A 105 1.06 7.01 18.36
CA LYS A 105 1.00 8.09 19.37
C LYS A 105 1.99 7.82 20.50
N ILE A 106 2.83 8.81 20.82
CA ILE A 106 3.71 8.79 21.99
C ILE A 106 3.04 9.55 23.15
N LYS A 107 3.03 8.95 24.33
CA LYS A 107 2.68 9.60 25.60
C LYS A 107 3.95 10.14 26.24
N VAL A 108 3.96 11.45 26.52
CA VAL A 108 5.00 12.13 27.28
C VAL A 108 4.46 12.40 28.68
N THR A 109 5.08 11.83 29.72
CA THR A 109 4.67 11.99 31.12
C THR A 109 5.71 12.81 31.86
N TYR A 110 5.30 13.97 32.38
CA TYR A 110 6.20 14.89 33.09
C TYR A 110 6.35 14.53 34.57
N PRO A 111 7.39 15.04 35.27
CA PRO A 111 7.56 14.84 36.71
C PRO A 111 6.36 15.25 37.58
N ASP A 112 5.57 16.24 37.15
CA ASP A 112 4.34 16.64 37.86
C ASP A 112 3.11 15.79 37.50
N HIS A 113 3.31 14.67 36.82
CA HIS A 113 2.30 13.74 36.30
C HIS A 113 1.36 14.31 35.23
N SER A 114 1.57 15.55 34.77
CA SER A 114 0.90 16.03 33.57
C SER A 114 1.38 15.25 32.34
N VAL A 115 0.57 15.22 31.28
CA VAL A 115 0.84 14.41 30.09
C VAL A 115 0.60 15.19 28.80
N ASP A 116 1.40 14.90 27.79
CA ASP A 116 1.16 15.27 26.39
C ASP A 116 1.07 14.01 25.51
N VAL A 117 0.37 14.13 24.39
CA VAL A 117 0.28 13.08 23.37
C VAL A 117 0.79 13.65 22.05
N VAL A 118 1.85 13.04 21.51
CA VAL A 118 2.46 13.46 20.25
C VAL A 118 2.05 12.46 19.17
N PRO A 119 1.35 12.89 18.10
CA PRO A 119 1.07 12.04 16.95
C PRO A 119 2.38 11.75 16.19
N VAL A 120 2.50 10.53 15.68
CA VAL A 120 3.68 10.06 14.94
C VAL A 120 3.24 9.38 13.66
N THR A 121 3.78 9.85 12.55
CA THR A 121 3.64 9.22 11.23
C THR A 121 4.90 8.40 10.97
N PHE A 122 4.73 7.13 10.63
CA PHE A 122 5.80 6.22 10.23
C PHE A 122 5.75 5.95 8.73
N LYS A 123 6.91 5.62 8.14
CA LYS A 123 6.96 4.85 6.90
C LYS A 123 7.24 3.38 7.24
N LEU A 124 6.46 2.48 6.65
CA LEU A 124 6.61 1.04 6.81
C LEU A 124 7.43 0.49 5.64
N TYR A 125 8.26 -0.51 5.93
CA TYR A 125 9.00 -1.24 4.90
C TYR A 125 8.90 -2.74 5.11
N GLY A 126 8.84 -3.52 4.04
CA GLY A 126 8.73 -4.97 4.13
C GLY A 126 8.89 -5.65 2.78
N LYS A 127 8.96 -6.98 2.79
CA LYS A 127 8.90 -7.77 1.56
C LYS A 127 7.49 -7.68 0.98
N ASN A 128 7.39 -7.53 -0.34
CA ASN A 128 6.12 -7.65 -1.04
C ASN A 128 5.78 -9.13 -1.25
N GLU A 129 4.50 -9.45 -1.17
CA GLU A 129 3.97 -10.78 -1.47
C GLU A 129 2.72 -10.67 -2.34
N ILE A 130 2.42 -11.71 -3.11
CA ILE A 130 1.15 -11.86 -3.83
C ILE A 130 0.24 -12.87 -3.13
N VAL A 131 -0.83 -12.37 -2.52
CA VAL A 131 -1.86 -13.18 -1.86
C VAL A 131 -2.94 -13.54 -2.88
N MET A 132 -2.97 -14.82 -3.29
CA MET A 132 -3.99 -15.33 -4.19
C MET A 132 -5.30 -15.63 -3.42
N PRO A 133 -6.45 -15.10 -3.85
CA PRO A 133 -7.75 -15.48 -3.31
C PRO A 133 -8.01 -16.97 -3.49
N VAL A 134 -8.64 -17.60 -2.50
CA VAL A 134 -8.89 -19.05 -2.52
C VAL A 134 -9.70 -19.48 -3.75
N ASP A 135 -10.61 -18.62 -4.23
CA ASP A 135 -11.46 -18.89 -5.38
C ASP A 135 -10.85 -18.46 -6.73
N TYR A 136 -9.62 -17.93 -6.73
CA TYR A 136 -8.87 -17.66 -7.96
C TYR A 136 -8.17 -18.94 -8.42
N LYS A 137 -8.60 -19.53 -9.55
CA LYS A 137 -8.09 -20.82 -10.05
C LYS A 137 -7.48 -20.69 -11.44
N ALA A 138 -6.37 -21.38 -11.66
CA ALA A 138 -5.69 -21.43 -12.96
C ALA A 138 -6.61 -21.93 -14.09
N ASP A 139 -7.38 -23.00 -13.85
CA ASP A 139 -8.33 -23.54 -14.84
C ASP A 139 -9.42 -22.53 -15.23
N ASP A 140 -9.89 -21.72 -14.28
CA ASP A 140 -10.89 -20.68 -14.55
C ASP A 140 -10.29 -19.56 -15.42
N VAL A 141 -9.02 -19.21 -15.20
CA VAL A 141 -8.29 -18.22 -16.02
C VAL A 141 -8.02 -18.76 -17.41
N ASP A 142 -7.55 -20.01 -17.55
CA ASP A 142 -7.35 -20.67 -18.84
C ASP A 142 -8.65 -20.79 -19.64
N GLN A 143 -9.77 -21.09 -18.97
CA GLN A 143 -11.08 -21.05 -19.61
C GLN A 143 -11.46 -19.62 -20.03
N ALA A 144 -11.21 -18.63 -19.18
CA ALA A 144 -11.53 -17.23 -19.47
C ALA A 144 -10.69 -16.68 -20.64
N ASP A 145 -9.41 -17.06 -20.75
CA ASP A 145 -8.54 -16.73 -21.89
C ASP A 145 -9.12 -17.28 -23.20
N ARG A 146 -9.41 -18.59 -23.23
CA ARG A 146 -9.93 -19.25 -24.43
C ARG A 146 -11.32 -18.80 -24.87
N THR A 147 -12.14 -18.32 -23.95
CA THR A 147 -13.55 -17.97 -24.23
C THR A 147 -13.84 -16.48 -24.19
N ASN A 148 -12.86 -15.69 -23.71
CA ASN A 148 -13.04 -14.29 -23.32
C ASN A 148 -14.21 -14.07 -22.33
N GLN A 149 -14.50 -15.06 -21.47
CA GLN A 149 -15.62 -15.02 -20.53
C GLN A 149 -15.21 -15.56 -19.16
N ALA A 150 -15.24 -14.68 -18.16
CA ALA A 150 -15.00 -15.06 -16.77
C ALA A 150 -16.26 -15.46 -16.04
N THR A 151 -16.14 -16.45 -15.16
CA THR A 151 -17.20 -16.83 -14.23
C THR A 151 -17.47 -15.70 -13.22
N ALA A 152 -18.64 -15.72 -12.57
CA ALA A 152 -18.92 -14.79 -11.47
C ALA A 152 -17.93 -14.99 -10.30
N THR A 153 -17.53 -16.24 -10.06
CA THR A 153 -16.54 -16.60 -9.03
C THR A 153 -15.18 -16.00 -9.33
N LEU A 154 -14.66 -16.17 -10.54
CA LEU A 154 -13.36 -15.61 -10.93
C LEU A 154 -13.35 -14.07 -10.88
N ARG A 155 -14.44 -13.43 -11.29
CA ARG A 155 -14.59 -11.97 -11.18
C ARG A 155 -14.58 -11.51 -9.72
N LYS A 156 -15.27 -12.22 -8.83
CA LYS A 156 -15.25 -11.88 -7.40
C LYS A 156 -13.88 -12.09 -6.78
N ALA A 157 -13.23 -13.21 -7.10
CA ALA A 157 -11.87 -13.48 -6.67
C ALA A 157 -10.91 -12.38 -7.15
N THR A 158 -11.07 -11.92 -8.39
CA THR A 158 -10.30 -10.80 -8.95
C THR A 158 -10.43 -9.51 -8.12
N GLU A 159 -11.65 -9.13 -7.74
CA GLU A 159 -11.88 -7.98 -6.85
C GLU A 159 -11.21 -8.15 -5.49
N ASP A 160 -11.35 -9.33 -4.88
CA ASP A 160 -10.76 -9.64 -3.57
C ASP A 160 -9.22 -9.63 -3.63
N GLY A 161 -8.65 -10.14 -4.73
CA GLY A 161 -7.20 -10.11 -4.98
C GLY A 161 -6.66 -8.69 -5.03
N MET A 162 -7.36 -7.77 -5.69
CA MET A 162 -7.00 -6.36 -5.69
C MET A 162 -7.13 -5.69 -4.32
N GLU A 163 -8.02 -6.18 -3.44
CA GLU A 163 -8.19 -5.65 -2.08
C GLU A 163 -7.10 -6.15 -1.12
N PHE A 164 -6.68 -7.41 -1.25
CA PHE A 164 -5.73 -8.05 -0.33
C PHE A 164 -4.28 -7.58 -0.54
N ASN A 165 -3.96 -7.22 -1.77
CA ASN A 165 -2.61 -6.97 -2.22
C ASN A 165 -2.35 -5.46 -2.34
N VAL A 166 -1.42 -4.97 -1.54
CA VAL A 166 -1.04 -3.57 -1.50
C VAL A 166 0.47 -3.48 -1.45
N PHE A 167 1.04 -2.67 -2.34
CA PHE A 167 2.47 -2.44 -2.40
C PHE A 167 3.02 -1.89 -1.07
N ILE A 168 4.17 -2.42 -0.67
CA ILE A 168 4.93 -1.97 0.49
C ILE A 168 6.36 -1.62 0.03
N PRO A 169 6.86 -0.41 0.34
CA PRO A 169 8.26 -0.08 0.09
C PRO A 169 9.22 -1.10 0.73
N GLU A 170 10.26 -1.56 0.04
CA GLU A 170 11.12 -2.62 0.62
C GLU A 170 12.18 -2.09 1.58
N SER A 171 12.73 -0.91 1.30
CA SER A 171 13.78 -0.35 2.14
C SER A 171 13.92 1.18 2.05
N PRO A 172 14.45 1.83 3.11
CA PRO A 172 14.87 3.23 3.02
C PRO A 172 16.00 3.48 2.00
N ALA A 173 16.75 2.44 1.64
CA ALA A 173 17.81 2.56 0.64
C ALA A 173 17.19 2.80 -0.75
N ASP A 174 16.15 2.04 -1.11
CA ASP A 174 15.45 2.17 -2.39
C ASP A 174 14.79 3.56 -2.55
N ASP A 175 14.26 4.13 -1.46
CA ASP A 175 13.72 5.49 -1.44
C ASP A 175 14.75 6.57 -1.81
N HIS A 176 16.02 6.33 -1.47
CA HIS A 176 17.12 7.27 -1.65
C HIS A 176 17.90 7.02 -2.94
N GLU A 177 17.79 5.82 -3.50
CA GLU A 177 18.43 5.46 -4.75
C GLU A 177 17.65 6.05 -5.93
N LYS A 178 18.21 7.09 -6.54
CA LYS A 178 17.59 7.75 -7.69
C LYS A 178 17.67 6.87 -8.93
N VAL A 179 16.64 7.00 -9.74
CA VAL A 179 16.51 6.27 -11.00
C VAL A 179 16.33 7.25 -12.16
N ASP A 180 17.03 7.01 -13.27
CA ASP A 180 16.67 7.57 -14.57
C ASP A 180 15.90 6.50 -15.33
N TYR A 181 14.58 6.66 -15.43
CA TYR A 181 13.68 5.69 -16.05
C TYR A 181 14.12 5.26 -17.46
N TYR A 182 14.76 6.16 -18.23
CA TYR A 182 15.20 5.85 -19.59
C TYR A 182 16.60 5.23 -19.66
N HIS A 183 17.35 5.26 -18.55
CA HIS A 183 18.74 4.83 -18.49
C HIS A 183 19.02 4.12 -17.15
N LEU A 184 18.25 3.07 -16.88
CA LEU A 184 18.50 2.20 -15.73
C LEU A 184 19.91 1.60 -15.81
N THR A 185 20.60 1.54 -14.67
CA THR A 185 21.84 0.78 -14.57
C THR A 185 21.57 -0.72 -14.65
N ASN A 186 22.57 -1.52 -15.05
CA ASN A 186 22.41 -2.98 -15.11
C ASN A 186 22.02 -3.59 -13.76
N ASP A 187 22.55 -3.05 -12.65
CA ASP A 187 22.18 -3.48 -11.30
C ASP A 187 20.70 -3.21 -10.99
N GLN A 188 20.20 -2.02 -11.35
CA GLN A 188 18.79 -1.67 -11.17
C GLN A 188 17.89 -2.57 -12.02
N LYS A 189 18.25 -2.82 -13.29
CA LYS A 189 17.51 -3.75 -14.16
C LYS A 189 17.45 -5.14 -13.54
N LYS A 190 18.59 -5.68 -13.10
CA LYS A 190 18.66 -7.01 -12.46
C LYS A 190 17.76 -7.10 -11.23
N ARG A 191 17.85 -6.13 -10.31
CA ARG A 191 17.00 -6.11 -9.10
C ARG A 191 15.51 -5.98 -9.40
N LEU A 192 15.12 -5.24 -10.44
CA LEU A 192 13.72 -5.12 -10.85
C LEU A 192 13.18 -6.42 -11.47
N ASN A 193 14.03 -7.11 -12.23
CA ASN A 193 13.70 -8.39 -12.84
C ASN A 193 13.59 -9.51 -11.79
N GLU A 194 14.53 -9.58 -10.85
CA GLU A 194 14.46 -10.49 -9.70
C GLU A 194 13.18 -10.24 -8.89
N PHE A 195 12.86 -8.98 -8.61
CA PHE A 195 11.63 -8.59 -7.91
C PHE A 195 10.36 -9.04 -8.67
N ALA A 196 10.31 -8.87 -10.00
CA ALA A 196 9.18 -9.31 -10.80
C ALA A 196 9.02 -10.84 -10.80
N VAL A 197 10.12 -11.57 -11.01
CA VAL A 197 10.15 -13.04 -11.00
C VAL A 197 9.71 -13.60 -9.65
N ASP A 198 10.19 -13.02 -8.55
CA ASP A 198 9.81 -13.46 -7.20
C ASP A 198 8.28 -13.35 -6.99
N LEU A 199 7.69 -12.21 -7.33
CA LEU A 199 6.24 -11.99 -7.19
C LEU A 199 5.41 -12.91 -8.09
N ILE A 200 5.83 -13.09 -9.34
CA ILE A 200 5.15 -13.98 -10.28
C ILE A 200 5.23 -15.42 -9.81
N ASN A 201 6.40 -15.87 -9.35
CA ASN A 201 6.59 -17.23 -8.85
C ASN A 201 5.80 -17.49 -7.56
N GLU A 202 5.57 -16.49 -6.71
CA GLU A 202 4.65 -16.63 -5.57
C GLU A 202 3.21 -16.91 -6.03
N ALA A 203 2.72 -16.15 -7.01
CA ALA A 203 1.40 -16.37 -7.59
C ALA A 203 1.30 -17.75 -8.27
N ARG A 204 2.30 -18.11 -9.09
CA ARG A 204 2.36 -19.41 -9.78
C ARG A 204 2.44 -20.59 -8.81
N ALA A 205 3.23 -20.48 -7.74
CA ALA A 205 3.30 -21.48 -6.70
C ALA A 205 1.96 -21.67 -5.97
N ALA A 206 1.25 -20.58 -5.68
CA ALA A 206 -0.08 -20.64 -5.05
C ALA A 206 -1.14 -21.28 -5.96
N LEU A 207 -0.97 -21.18 -7.28
CA LEU A 207 -1.86 -21.77 -8.29
C LEU A 207 -1.42 -23.15 -8.78
N GLY A 208 -0.20 -23.59 -8.41
CA GLY A 208 0.36 -24.87 -8.86
C GLY A 208 0.84 -24.88 -10.33
N THR A 209 1.18 -23.72 -10.88
CA THR A 209 1.73 -23.59 -12.24
C THR A 209 3.27 -23.52 -12.23
N SER A 210 3.90 -23.70 -13.41
CA SER A 210 5.36 -23.74 -13.54
C SER A 210 6.02 -22.40 -13.26
N SER A 211 7.11 -22.38 -12.50
CA SER A 211 7.89 -21.16 -12.26
C SER A 211 8.54 -20.60 -13.54
N VAL A 212 8.88 -19.32 -13.50
CA VAL A 212 9.82 -18.69 -14.46
C VAL A 212 11.15 -18.36 -13.79
N ASP A 213 12.20 -18.29 -14.59
CA ASP A 213 13.53 -17.79 -14.21
C ASP A 213 13.88 -16.51 -14.98
N THR A 214 14.96 -15.84 -14.56
CA THR A 214 15.56 -14.73 -15.31
C THR A 214 17.07 -14.90 -15.40
N ASP A 215 17.65 -14.50 -16.51
CA ASP A 215 19.08 -14.61 -16.80
C ASP A 215 19.56 -13.43 -17.68
N ASP A 216 20.87 -13.34 -17.88
CA ASP A 216 21.47 -12.26 -18.68
C ASP A 216 21.00 -12.27 -20.15
N GLU A 217 20.61 -13.42 -20.70
CA GLU A 217 20.14 -13.53 -22.08
C GLU A 217 18.75 -12.90 -22.25
N VAL A 218 17.80 -13.26 -21.38
CA VAL A 218 16.45 -12.70 -21.44
C VAL A 218 16.43 -11.21 -21.08
N LEU A 219 17.32 -10.76 -20.19
CA LEU A 219 17.54 -9.33 -19.92
C LEU A 219 17.99 -8.56 -21.18
N VAL A 220 18.93 -9.13 -21.94
CA VAL A 220 19.39 -8.53 -23.21
C VAL A 220 18.26 -8.53 -24.25
N ALA A 221 17.44 -9.58 -24.30
CA ALA A 221 16.29 -9.64 -25.19
C ALA A 221 15.27 -8.53 -24.87
N ALA A 222 14.93 -8.34 -23.59
CA ALA A 222 14.01 -7.29 -23.16
C ALA A 222 14.55 -5.88 -23.45
N ASP A 223 15.86 -5.65 -23.31
CA ASP A 223 16.50 -4.40 -23.71
C ASP A 223 16.45 -4.15 -25.23
N ARG A 224 16.53 -5.21 -26.05
CA ARG A 224 16.35 -5.10 -27.51
C ARG A 224 14.92 -4.70 -27.85
N VAL A 225 13.93 -5.35 -27.25
CA VAL A 225 12.51 -4.98 -27.43
C VAL A 225 12.29 -3.51 -27.11
N ALA A 226 12.76 -3.05 -25.94
CA ALA A 226 12.65 -1.64 -25.58
C ALA A 226 13.34 -0.71 -26.59
N SER A 227 14.46 -1.14 -27.17
CA SER A 227 15.17 -0.38 -28.20
C SER A 227 14.37 -0.27 -29.50
N GLU A 228 13.69 -1.33 -29.92
CA GLU A 228 12.83 -1.34 -31.12
C GLU A 228 11.60 -0.43 -30.95
N TYR A 229 10.91 -0.52 -29.81
CA TYR A 229 9.80 0.40 -29.49
C TYR A 229 10.23 1.87 -29.51
N ASN A 230 11.43 2.17 -28.99
CA ASN A 230 11.98 3.53 -29.01
C ASN A 230 12.40 3.96 -30.43
N HIS A 231 12.92 3.03 -31.24
CA HIS A 231 13.30 3.26 -32.63
C HIS A 231 12.08 3.62 -33.49
N ASP A 232 10.99 2.90 -33.31
CA ASP A 232 9.75 3.08 -34.10
C ASP A 232 8.88 4.21 -33.56
N HIS A 233 9.28 4.85 -32.44
CA HIS A 233 8.52 5.91 -31.76
C HIS A 233 7.07 5.50 -31.47
N TYR A 234 6.89 4.26 -31.02
CA TYR A 234 5.58 3.63 -30.88
C TYR A 234 4.73 4.31 -29.80
N ALA A 235 3.40 4.39 -30.02
CA ALA A 235 2.45 4.85 -29.01
C ALA A 235 1.80 3.63 -28.35
N TYR A 236 1.54 3.69 -27.05
CA TYR A 236 0.90 2.57 -26.35
C TYR A 236 -0.50 2.27 -26.93
N SER A 237 -1.22 3.33 -27.34
CA SER A 237 -2.51 3.22 -28.03
C SER A 237 -2.48 2.44 -29.36
N GLN A 238 -1.30 2.21 -29.94
CA GLN A 238 -1.13 1.41 -31.17
C GLN A 238 -1.00 -0.09 -30.89
N LYS A 239 -1.07 -0.52 -29.61
CA LYS A 239 -0.86 -1.91 -29.14
C LYS A 239 0.61 -2.33 -29.22
N HIS A 240 0.87 -3.60 -29.52
CA HIS A 240 2.22 -4.15 -29.63
C HIS A 240 2.91 -3.71 -30.93
N ASP A 241 4.19 -3.36 -30.83
CA ASP A 241 5.11 -3.18 -31.95
C ASP A 241 5.52 -4.54 -32.54
N VAL A 242 4.57 -5.22 -33.18
CA VAL A 242 4.79 -6.56 -33.75
C VAL A 242 6.00 -6.60 -34.69
N PRO A 243 6.22 -5.64 -35.62
CA PRO A 243 7.43 -5.61 -36.44
C PRO A 243 8.72 -5.44 -35.61
N GLY A 244 8.72 -4.62 -34.56
CA GLY A 244 9.85 -4.48 -33.64
C GLY A 244 10.15 -5.76 -32.86
N LEU A 245 9.10 -6.42 -32.36
CA LEU A 245 9.21 -7.70 -31.66
C LEU A 245 9.85 -8.78 -32.53
N HIS A 246 9.43 -8.91 -33.78
CA HIS A 246 10.06 -9.84 -34.73
C HIS A 246 11.55 -9.54 -34.92
N ARG A 247 11.94 -8.26 -35.07
CA ARG A 247 13.36 -7.88 -35.18
C ARG A 247 14.15 -8.24 -33.93
N ALA A 248 13.56 -8.09 -32.75
CA ALA A 248 14.23 -8.35 -31.48
C ALA A 248 14.31 -9.84 -31.11
N LEU A 249 13.27 -10.62 -31.43
CA LEU A 249 13.01 -11.92 -30.80
C LEU A 249 12.92 -13.12 -31.76
N ASP A 250 12.91 -12.96 -33.08
CA ASP A 250 12.79 -14.09 -34.03
C ASP A 250 13.96 -15.10 -34.00
N GLN A 251 15.03 -14.80 -33.25
CA GLN A 251 16.10 -15.75 -32.96
C GLN A 251 15.71 -16.83 -31.93
N TYR A 252 14.58 -16.67 -31.23
CA TYR A 252 14.05 -17.61 -30.23
C TYR A 252 12.93 -18.46 -30.84
N ASP A 253 12.81 -19.72 -30.41
CA ASP A 253 11.82 -20.68 -30.95
C ASP A 253 10.36 -20.23 -30.73
N SER A 254 10.11 -19.49 -29.65
CA SER A 254 8.85 -18.82 -29.36
C SER A 254 9.11 -17.61 -28.46
N TRP A 255 8.15 -16.70 -28.37
CA TRP A 255 8.21 -15.56 -27.46
C TRP A 255 6.81 -15.00 -27.21
N ALA A 256 6.63 -14.32 -26.08
CA ALA A 256 5.44 -13.52 -25.80
C ALA A 256 5.82 -12.19 -25.15
N GLU A 257 4.95 -11.19 -25.32
CA GLU A 257 5.06 -9.90 -24.66
C GLU A 257 3.73 -9.53 -24.01
N ASP A 258 3.77 -9.15 -22.72
CA ASP A 258 2.71 -8.38 -22.08
C ASP A 258 3.17 -6.93 -21.87
N MET A 259 2.29 -5.96 -22.15
CA MET A 259 2.60 -4.53 -21.99
C MET A 259 1.62 -3.87 -21.03
N ASP A 260 2.12 -2.98 -20.18
CA ASP A 260 1.31 -2.15 -19.28
C ASP A 260 1.88 -0.74 -19.25
N CYS A 261 1.03 0.23 -18.95
CA CYS A 261 1.42 1.63 -18.93
C CYS A 261 0.94 2.36 -17.68
N GLN A 262 1.74 3.33 -17.25
CA GLN A 262 1.38 4.25 -16.17
C GLN A 262 1.69 5.69 -16.53
N TYR A 263 1.02 6.62 -15.86
CA TYR A 263 1.13 8.06 -16.13
C TYR A 263 2.28 8.72 -15.37
N ASP A 264 2.63 8.19 -14.20
CA ASP A 264 3.63 8.79 -13.33
C ASP A 264 5.02 8.20 -13.60
N LYS A 265 5.99 9.10 -13.73
CA LYS A 265 7.38 8.70 -13.91
C LYS A 265 8.01 8.29 -12.58
N PRO A 266 8.57 7.08 -12.47
CA PRO A 266 9.38 6.69 -11.31
C PRO A 266 10.60 7.59 -11.11
N LYS A 267 10.93 7.89 -9.85
CA LYS A 267 12.06 8.78 -9.49
C LYS A 267 13.14 8.06 -8.70
N ASN A 268 12.81 6.93 -8.11
CA ASN A 268 13.68 6.14 -7.24
C ASN A 268 13.32 4.64 -7.35
N MET A 269 14.10 3.77 -6.70
CA MET A 269 13.89 2.32 -6.79
C MET A 269 12.59 1.86 -6.14
N THR A 270 12.10 2.55 -5.10
CA THR A 270 10.77 2.28 -4.53
C THR A 270 9.68 2.53 -5.57
N ASP A 271 9.72 3.68 -6.25
CA ASP A 271 8.74 4.01 -7.29
C ASP A 271 8.79 2.99 -8.45
N MET A 272 9.99 2.51 -8.84
CA MET A 272 10.12 1.48 -9.88
C MET A 272 9.53 0.14 -9.44
N LYS A 273 9.78 -0.31 -8.20
CA LYS A 273 9.19 -1.54 -7.67
C LYS A 273 7.68 -1.44 -7.54
N GLU A 274 7.17 -0.27 -7.13
CA GLU A 274 5.72 -0.01 -7.10
C GLU A 274 5.12 -0.07 -8.51
N PHE A 275 5.80 0.50 -9.50
CA PHE A 275 5.41 0.40 -10.91
C PHE A 275 5.24 -1.07 -11.31
N VAL A 276 6.29 -1.88 -11.12
CA VAL A 276 6.31 -3.31 -11.49
C VAL A 276 5.23 -4.10 -10.75
N TYR A 277 5.10 -3.88 -9.43
CA TYR A 277 4.08 -4.52 -8.61
C TYR A 277 2.68 -4.23 -9.15
N ASN A 278 2.38 -2.96 -9.45
CA ASN A 278 1.09 -2.55 -9.97
C ASN A 278 0.80 -3.19 -11.34
N SER A 279 1.79 -3.29 -12.24
CA SER A 279 1.63 -3.97 -13.53
C SER A 279 1.31 -5.46 -13.36
N ILE A 280 2.05 -6.17 -12.52
CA ILE A 280 1.80 -7.60 -12.23
C ILE A 280 0.39 -7.80 -11.65
N MET A 281 0.01 -6.98 -10.67
CA MET A 281 -1.32 -6.99 -10.07
C MET A 281 -2.42 -6.75 -11.10
N ALA A 282 -2.18 -5.82 -12.01
CA ALA A 282 -3.13 -5.43 -13.03
C ALA A 282 -3.37 -6.55 -14.06
N TYR A 283 -2.33 -7.32 -14.40
CA TYR A 283 -2.46 -8.51 -15.24
C TYR A 283 -3.15 -9.66 -14.53
N ILE A 284 -2.63 -10.11 -13.38
CA ILE A 284 -3.17 -11.28 -12.65
C ILE A 284 -4.65 -11.06 -12.37
N PHE A 285 -5.01 -9.91 -11.85
CA PHE A 285 -6.39 -9.60 -11.50
C PHE A 285 -7.11 -8.79 -12.58
N ASN A 286 -6.67 -8.87 -13.83
CA ASN A 286 -7.33 -8.38 -15.03
C ASN A 286 -8.13 -7.06 -14.85
N ASN A 287 -7.51 -6.05 -14.22
CA ASN A 287 -8.18 -4.80 -13.86
C ASN A 287 -7.93 -3.67 -14.88
N ILE A 288 -6.92 -3.85 -15.74
CA ILE A 288 -6.52 -2.94 -16.83
C ILE A 288 -6.98 -3.42 -18.21
N SER A 289 -7.33 -4.70 -18.34
CA SER A 289 -7.73 -5.29 -19.61
C SER A 289 -9.09 -5.99 -19.51
N TRP A 290 -9.74 -6.14 -20.66
CA TRP A 290 -10.88 -7.05 -20.80
C TRP A 290 -10.42 -8.41 -21.33
N GLU A 291 -9.11 -8.59 -21.50
CA GLU A 291 -8.45 -9.73 -22.13
C GLU A 291 -7.73 -10.56 -21.06
N TRP A 292 -8.17 -11.80 -20.91
CA TRP A 292 -7.60 -12.76 -19.95
C TRP A 292 -6.24 -13.32 -20.36
N HIS A 293 -5.77 -12.99 -21.57
CA HIS A 293 -4.52 -13.47 -22.12
C HIS A 293 -3.31 -13.04 -21.28
N HIS A 294 -3.25 -11.79 -20.83
CA HIS A 294 -2.19 -11.32 -19.94
C HIS A 294 -2.23 -12.07 -18.59
N ALA A 295 -3.42 -12.26 -18.02
CA ALA A 295 -3.56 -13.02 -16.78
C ALA A 295 -3.00 -14.43 -16.96
N ALA A 296 -3.40 -15.11 -18.03
CA ALA A 296 -2.94 -16.45 -18.39
C ALA A 296 -1.43 -16.54 -18.65
N SER A 297 -0.85 -15.55 -19.31
CA SER A 297 0.61 -15.44 -19.54
C SER A 297 1.37 -15.28 -18.22
N ILE A 298 0.97 -14.32 -17.38
CA ILE A 298 1.62 -14.08 -16.10
C ILE A 298 1.51 -15.30 -15.17
N ILE A 299 0.34 -15.94 -15.06
CA ILE A 299 0.18 -17.11 -14.20
C ILE A 299 0.67 -18.42 -14.84
N GLY A 300 1.02 -18.41 -16.13
CA GLY A 300 1.61 -19.54 -16.85
C GLY A 300 0.62 -20.64 -17.26
N THR A 301 -0.59 -20.29 -17.68
CA THR A 301 -1.59 -21.28 -18.16
C THR A 301 -1.63 -21.46 -19.68
N ASN A 302 -1.26 -20.45 -20.48
CA ASN A 302 -1.41 -20.49 -21.94
C ASN A 302 -0.11 -20.83 -22.71
N ASP A 303 1.07 -20.61 -22.12
CA ASP A 303 2.36 -20.84 -22.79
C ASP A 303 3.38 -21.59 -21.91
N VAL A 304 3.10 -22.88 -21.66
CA VAL A 304 3.87 -23.73 -20.72
C VAL A 304 5.36 -23.93 -21.08
N ASN A 305 5.75 -23.60 -22.31
CA ASN A 305 7.14 -23.69 -22.75
C ASN A 305 7.93 -22.42 -22.48
N LEU A 306 7.29 -21.30 -22.12
CA LEU A 306 7.98 -20.05 -21.79
C LEU A 306 8.38 -20.06 -20.32
N SER A 307 9.62 -20.42 -20.05
CA SER A 307 10.15 -20.61 -18.69
C SER A 307 11.03 -19.45 -18.21
N ARG A 308 11.27 -18.44 -19.05
CA ARG A 308 12.10 -17.28 -18.69
C ARG A 308 11.37 -15.98 -18.89
N LEU A 309 11.65 -15.01 -18.02
CA LEU A 309 11.04 -13.69 -18.02
C LEU A 309 12.10 -12.60 -17.83
N ALA A 310 11.95 -11.51 -18.57
CA ALA A 310 12.51 -10.23 -18.19
C ALA A 310 11.56 -9.08 -18.46
N ILE A 311 11.74 -8.00 -17.71
CA ILE A 311 11.03 -6.74 -17.90
C ILE A 311 11.96 -5.62 -18.39
N SER A 312 11.43 -4.80 -19.29
CA SER A 312 12.07 -3.59 -19.80
C SER A 312 11.10 -2.41 -19.86
N TYR A 313 11.63 -1.22 -20.16
CA TYR A 313 10.89 0.02 -20.03
C TYR A 313 11.08 0.95 -21.23
N THR A 314 10.01 1.60 -21.67
CA THR A 314 10.07 2.61 -22.74
C THR A 314 9.20 3.82 -22.44
N LYS A 315 9.46 4.90 -23.18
CA LYS A 315 8.55 6.03 -23.25
C LYS A 315 7.73 5.92 -24.53
N ALA A 316 6.43 5.69 -24.41
CA ALA A 316 5.57 5.76 -25.57
C ALA A 316 5.47 7.20 -26.11
N SER A 317 5.23 7.34 -27.42
CA SER A 317 5.12 8.65 -28.08
C SER A 317 3.89 9.46 -27.65
N ASP A 318 2.88 8.80 -27.06
CA ASP A 318 1.72 9.43 -26.40
C ASP A 318 2.01 9.85 -24.94
N GLY A 319 3.27 9.70 -24.48
CA GLY A 319 3.75 10.22 -23.21
C GLY A 319 3.60 9.27 -22.02
N LEU A 320 3.10 8.05 -22.26
CA LEU A 320 2.97 7.01 -21.26
C LEU A 320 4.31 6.34 -20.97
N TYR A 321 4.49 5.91 -19.72
CA TYR A 321 5.61 5.08 -19.28
C TYR A 321 5.18 3.63 -19.41
N VAL A 322 5.90 2.83 -20.18
CA VAL A 322 5.48 1.47 -20.55
C VAL A 322 6.47 0.47 -19.99
N THR A 323 5.94 -0.58 -19.37
CA THR A 323 6.71 -1.78 -19.01
C THR A 323 6.35 -2.90 -19.96
N HIS A 324 7.37 -3.62 -20.44
CA HIS A 324 7.23 -4.80 -21.29
C HIS A 324 7.66 -6.02 -20.49
N PHE A 325 6.86 -7.07 -20.46
CA PHE A 325 7.15 -8.35 -19.86
C PHE A 325 7.42 -9.35 -20.97
N ILE A 326 8.68 -9.73 -21.15
CA ILE A 326 9.15 -10.55 -22.26
C ILE A 326 9.35 -11.98 -21.77
N PHE A 327 8.58 -12.88 -22.32
CA PHE A 327 8.63 -14.30 -22.03
C PHE A 327 9.37 -15.05 -23.13
N LEU A 328 10.35 -15.85 -22.74
CA LEU A 328 11.15 -16.70 -23.62
C LEU A 328 11.14 -18.16 -23.15
N PRO A 329 11.44 -19.11 -24.05
CA PRO A 329 11.59 -20.53 -23.72
C PRO A 329 12.58 -20.78 -22.61
#